data_AF-A0A1F0TRM8-F1
#
_entry.id   AF-A0A1F0TRM8-F1
#
_cell.length_a   1.000
_cell.length_b   1.000
_cell.length_c   1.000
_cell.angle_alpha   90.00
_cell.angle_beta   90.00
_cell.angle_gamma   90.00
#
_symmetry.space_group_name_H-M   'P 1'
#
loop_
_entity.id
_entity.type
_entity.pdbx_description
1 polymer ?
#
loop_
_entity_poly.entity_id
_entity_poly.type
_entity_poly.pdbx_seq_one_letter_code
_entity_poly.pdbx_strand_id
1 'polypeptide(L)'
;MRIVEMARNDIKNSSLLKTKFLIYAFNGRTKNTPVLSWALTKPFYMSSGYKETWEGRYSEGTIGLKAHSTSFRAFKIAAEYTPAAGTPSSWRWFLPSYSDWKAAFGMLGFGDTSQVKDANQRYSWNGSIVDKLFKQAGGKTILNKHYWTSTEYQTTEAGTVNPTADGMAWYSQIKGARTHVRPFIKF
;
A
#
# COMPACT_ATOMS: atom_id res chain seq x y z
N MET A 1 14.40 0.45 -15.66
CA MET A 1 14.48 -0.28 -14.38
C MET A 1 13.99 0.66 -13.28
N ARG A 2 12.77 0.51 -12.75
CA ARG A 2 12.23 1.41 -11.70
C ARG A 2 12.53 0.80 -10.34
N ILE A 3 13.55 1.30 -9.64
CA ILE A 3 13.84 0.92 -8.26
C ILE A 3 12.60 1.30 -7.42
N VAL A 4 11.95 0.32 -6.81
CA VAL A 4 10.85 0.60 -5.87
C VAL A 4 11.50 0.85 -4.52
N GLU A 5 11.73 2.12 -4.18
CA GLU A 5 12.21 2.48 -2.85
C GLU A 5 11.03 2.57 -1.87
N MET A 6 11.19 1.90 -0.73
CA MET A 6 10.19 1.80 0.33
C MET A 6 10.65 2.58 1.56
N ALA A 7 9.71 3.16 2.29
CA ALA A 7 10.00 3.84 3.54
C ALA A 7 10.70 2.88 4.50
N ARG A 8 11.69 3.39 5.22
CA ARG A 8 12.50 2.59 6.15
C ARG A 8 11.75 2.26 7.44
N ASN A 9 10.71 3.02 7.79
CA ASN A 9 9.92 2.84 9.01
C ASN A 9 8.41 2.69 8.74
N ASP A 10 7.74 1.94 9.63
CA ASP A 10 6.27 1.90 9.69
C ASP A 10 5.71 3.06 10.47
N ILE A 11 4.53 3.51 10.07
CA ILE A 11 3.69 4.41 10.86
C ILE A 11 2.48 3.64 11.38
N LYS A 12 2.27 3.65 12.71
CA LYS A 12 1.08 3.06 13.35
C LYS A 12 -0.11 4.03 13.20
N ASN A 13 -1.23 3.56 12.68
CA ASN A 13 -2.47 4.33 12.66
C ASN A 13 -3.13 4.30 14.05
N SER A 14 -2.91 5.34 14.88
CA SER A 14 -3.50 5.43 16.23
C SER A 14 -4.96 5.89 16.21
N SER A 15 -5.73 5.43 17.22
CA SER A 15 -7.20 5.23 17.20
C SER A 15 -8.06 6.32 17.86
N LEU A 16 -7.74 7.60 17.69
CA LEU A 16 -8.62 8.65 18.22
C LEU A 16 -9.64 9.08 17.15
N LEU A 17 -10.92 8.86 17.47
CA LEU A 17 -12.16 9.20 16.73
C LEU A 17 -12.81 8.08 15.90
N LYS A 18 -13.20 6.99 16.60
CA LYS A 18 -14.48 6.30 16.38
C LYS A 18 -15.56 7.41 16.49
N THR A 19 -16.50 7.69 15.59
CA THR A 19 -17.70 6.89 15.31
C THR A 19 -18.53 7.45 14.12
N LYS A 20 -18.05 8.43 13.33
CA LYS A 20 -18.87 9.02 12.23
C LYS A 20 -18.22 9.15 10.85
N PHE A 21 -16.93 8.81 10.70
CA PHE A 21 -16.16 9.05 9.47
C PHE A 21 -15.79 7.78 8.68
N LEU A 22 -16.20 6.59 9.16
CA LEU A 22 -15.69 5.31 8.68
C LEU A 22 -16.27 4.85 7.33
N ILE A 23 -17.48 5.28 6.97
CA ILE A 23 -18.10 4.88 5.68
C ILE A 23 -17.45 5.62 4.50
N TYR A 24 -16.82 6.79 4.71
CA TYR A 24 -16.19 7.59 3.66
C TYR A 24 -14.66 7.46 3.59
N ALA A 25 -14.04 6.66 4.45
CA ALA A 25 -12.57 6.62 4.59
C ALA A 25 -11.84 5.94 3.41
N PHE A 26 -12.57 5.26 2.53
CA PHE A 26 -12.05 4.72 1.27
C PHE A 26 -13.06 4.83 0.11
N ASN A 27 -14.39 4.92 0.35
CA ASN A 27 -15.44 5.05 -0.67
C ASN A 27 -15.25 6.31 -1.51
N GLY A 28 -14.51 6.16 -2.59
CA GLY A 28 -14.01 7.32 -3.29
C GLY A 28 -13.06 6.98 -4.40
N ARG A 29 -13.24 5.86 -5.10
CA ARG A 29 -12.33 5.43 -6.17
C ARG A 29 -13.08 4.98 -7.41
N THR A 30 -12.73 5.59 -8.54
CA THR A 30 -13.25 5.23 -9.87
C THR A 30 -12.86 3.82 -10.33
N LYS A 31 -11.90 3.19 -9.64
CA LYS A 31 -11.33 1.87 -9.94
C LYS A 31 -11.45 0.90 -8.76
N ASN A 32 -12.51 1.02 -7.97
CA ASN A 32 -12.86 0.05 -6.94
C ASN A 32 -12.95 -1.35 -7.57
N THR A 33 -12.32 -2.35 -6.95
CA THR A 33 -12.36 -3.72 -7.46
C THR A 33 -13.51 -4.51 -6.85
N PRO A 34 -14.39 -5.12 -7.64
CA PRO A 34 -15.47 -5.97 -7.12
C PRO A 34 -14.95 -7.35 -6.66
N VAL A 35 -13.78 -7.76 -7.15
CA VAL A 35 -13.12 -9.04 -6.82
C VAL A 35 -11.62 -8.78 -6.60
N LEU A 36 -11.08 -9.16 -5.45
CA LEU A 36 -9.68 -8.86 -5.08
C LEU A 36 -8.64 -9.32 -6.11
N SER A 37 -8.82 -10.50 -6.72
CA SER A 37 -7.89 -11.03 -7.73
C SER A 37 -7.80 -10.15 -8.98
N TRP A 38 -8.82 -9.34 -9.28
CA TRP A 38 -8.79 -8.43 -10.43
C TRP A 38 -7.79 -7.29 -10.23
N ALA A 39 -7.56 -6.86 -9.00
CA ALA A 39 -6.48 -5.91 -8.68
C ALA A 39 -5.06 -6.50 -8.84
N LEU A 40 -4.94 -7.81 -9.10
CA LEU A 40 -3.68 -8.51 -9.38
C LEU A 40 -3.52 -8.95 -10.84
N THR A 41 -4.62 -9.06 -11.58
CA THR A 41 -4.66 -9.72 -12.91
C THR A 41 -5.34 -8.91 -14.02
N LYS A 42 -6.17 -7.92 -13.70
CA LYS A 42 -6.96 -7.16 -14.69
C LYS A 42 -6.45 -5.73 -14.80
N PRO A 43 -5.89 -5.31 -15.96
CA PRO A 43 -5.28 -3.98 -16.13
C PRO A 43 -6.16 -2.79 -15.74
N PHE A 44 -7.49 -2.91 -15.91
CA PHE A 44 -8.42 -1.85 -15.52
C PHE A 44 -8.40 -1.56 -14.01
N TYR A 45 -8.31 -2.61 -13.18
CA TYR A 45 -8.37 -2.56 -11.71
C TYR A 45 -6.97 -2.46 -11.06
N MET A 46 -5.92 -2.86 -11.77
CA MET A 46 -4.53 -2.64 -11.38
C MET A 46 -4.17 -1.15 -11.48
N SER A 47 -4.39 -0.40 -10.41
CA SER A 47 -3.97 1.01 -10.33
C SER A 47 -2.65 1.17 -9.58
N SER A 48 -1.94 2.25 -9.88
CA SER A 48 -0.74 2.64 -9.13
C SER A 48 -1.15 3.45 -7.91
N GLY A 49 -0.61 3.09 -6.74
CA GLY A 49 -0.84 3.80 -5.50
C GLY A 49 -0.39 5.25 -5.52
N TYR A 50 0.61 5.58 -6.33
CA TYR A 50 1.00 6.97 -6.59
C TYR A 50 -0.16 7.78 -7.15
N LYS A 51 -0.82 7.26 -8.18
CA LYS A 51 -1.95 7.93 -8.83
C LYS A 51 -3.14 8.04 -7.89
N GLU A 52 -3.44 6.97 -7.15
CA GLU A 52 -4.49 6.97 -6.12
C GLU A 52 -4.25 8.00 -5.01
N THR A 53 -2.97 8.26 -4.69
CA THR A 53 -2.60 9.22 -3.64
C THR A 53 -2.62 10.66 -4.14
N TRP A 54 -2.05 10.93 -5.32
CA TRP A 54 -1.72 12.28 -5.77
C TRP A 54 -2.56 12.82 -6.92
N GLU A 55 -3.37 12.01 -7.59
CA GLU A 55 -4.17 12.44 -8.74
C GLU A 55 -5.67 12.41 -8.43
N GLY A 56 -6.31 13.59 -8.39
CA GLY A 56 -7.73 13.71 -8.02
C GLY A 56 -8.71 12.94 -8.91
N ARG A 57 -8.36 12.68 -10.17
CA ARG A 57 -9.17 11.86 -11.10
C ARG A 57 -9.28 10.38 -10.73
N TYR A 58 -8.43 9.91 -9.81
CA TYR A 58 -8.54 8.58 -9.22
C TYR A 58 -9.44 8.58 -7.98
N SER A 59 -10.06 9.71 -7.68
CA SER A 59 -11.07 9.85 -6.63
C SER A 59 -12.46 10.06 -7.21
N GLU A 60 -13.50 9.61 -6.49
CA GLU A 60 -14.88 9.92 -6.87
C GLU A 60 -15.28 11.32 -6.43
N GLY A 61 -16.12 11.97 -7.26
CA GLY A 61 -16.77 13.24 -6.94
C GLY A 61 -15.80 14.33 -6.50
N THR A 62 -16.08 14.93 -5.36
CA THR A 62 -15.38 16.12 -4.83
C THR A 62 -14.19 15.81 -3.92
N ILE A 63 -13.82 14.53 -3.77
CA ILE A 63 -12.74 14.10 -2.86
C ILE A 63 -11.37 14.71 -3.27
N GLY A 64 -11.13 14.87 -4.58
CA GLY A 64 -9.86 15.39 -5.08
C GLY A 64 -8.68 14.50 -4.71
N LEU A 65 -7.53 15.10 -4.40
CA LEU A 65 -6.30 14.39 -4.04
C LEU A 65 -6.35 13.85 -2.59
N LYS A 66 -6.08 12.55 -2.42
CA LYS A 66 -6.17 11.87 -1.12
C LYS A 66 -4.97 12.15 -0.20
N ALA A 67 -3.83 12.58 -0.76
CA ALA A 67 -2.56 12.82 -0.07
C ALA A 67 -2.65 13.67 1.21
N HIS A 68 -3.57 14.64 1.29
CA HIS A 68 -3.67 15.53 2.44
C HIS A 68 -4.99 15.40 3.21
N SER A 69 -5.87 14.49 2.78
CA SER A 69 -7.20 14.36 3.34
C SER A 69 -7.16 13.60 4.67
N THR A 70 -7.75 14.19 5.70
CA THR A 70 -7.94 13.56 7.01
C THR A 70 -8.92 12.39 6.98
N SER A 71 -9.83 12.36 5.99
CA SER A 71 -10.75 11.25 5.74
C SER A 71 -10.01 10.00 5.25
N PHE A 72 -8.90 10.17 4.53
CA PHE A 72 -8.11 9.08 3.93
C PHE A 72 -6.78 8.90 4.67
N ARG A 73 -6.87 8.61 5.97
CA ARG A 73 -5.72 8.66 6.89
C ARG A 73 -4.52 7.80 6.47
N ALA A 74 -4.72 6.63 5.86
CA ALA A 74 -3.61 5.82 5.36
C ALA A 74 -2.87 6.49 4.19
N PHE A 75 -3.60 7.16 3.29
CA PHE A 75 -3.02 7.96 2.19
C PHE A 75 -2.25 9.15 2.75
N LYS A 76 -2.84 9.88 3.70
CA LYS A 76 -2.21 11.02 4.36
C LYS A 76 -0.91 10.64 5.07
N ILE A 77 -0.95 9.58 5.88
CA ILE A 77 0.22 9.04 6.57
C ILE A 77 1.35 8.69 5.59
N ALA A 78 1.01 8.09 4.45
CA ALA A 78 2.00 7.74 3.45
C ALA A 78 2.58 8.96 2.75
N ALA A 79 1.73 9.91 2.33
CA ALA A 79 2.14 11.11 1.61
C ALA A 79 2.97 12.08 2.45
N GLU A 80 2.70 12.15 3.76
CA GLU A 80 3.37 13.03 4.71
C GLU A 80 4.53 12.33 5.45
N TYR A 81 4.97 11.15 4.98
CA TYR A 81 6.15 10.48 5.50
C TYR A 81 7.36 11.42 5.38
N THR A 82 7.98 11.72 6.52
CA THR A 82 9.18 12.56 6.60
C THR A 82 10.41 11.64 6.58
N PRO A 83 11.16 11.59 5.48
CA PRO A 83 12.38 10.79 5.39
C PRO A 83 13.55 11.47 6.12
N ALA A 84 14.69 10.78 6.18
CA ALA A 84 15.92 11.37 6.72
C ALA A 84 16.35 12.61 5.91
N ALA A 85 17.12 13.49 6.56
CA ALA A 85 17.69 14.69 5.94
C ALA A 85 18.45 14.33 4.64
N GLY A 86 18.31 15.18 3.62
CA GLY A 86 18.92 14.96 2.29
C GLY A 86 18.02 14.29 1.26
N THR A 87 16.78 13.92 1.61
CA THR A 87 15.83 13.39 0.62
C THR A 87 15.29 14.53 -0.27
N PRO A 88 15.35 14.42 -1.61
CA PRO A 88 14.87 15.46 -2.52
C PRO A 88 13.39 15.80 -2.32
N SER A 89 13.06 17.10 -2.33
CA SER A 89 11.67 17.59 -2.22
C SER A 89 10.80 17.25 -3.42
N SER A 90 11.40 16.91 -4.56
CA SER A 90 10.70 16.41 -5.75
C SER A 90 10.14 15.00 -5.56
N TRP A 91 10.68 14.24 -4.60
CA TRP A 91 10.24 12.87 -4.35
C TRP A 91 8.91 12.86 -3.62
N ARG A 92 8.01 12.01 -4.09
CA ARG A 92 6.66 11.90 -3.55
C ARG A 92 6.41 10.52 -2.98
N TRP A 93 6.13 10.49 -1.68
CA TRP A 93 5.71 9.29 -0.98
C TRP A 93 4.23 9.02 -1.21
N PHE A 94 3.84 7.75 -1.27
CA PHE A 94 2.46 7.35 -1.56
C PHE A 94 2.08 6.03 -0.89
N LEU A 95 0.78 5.79 -0.75
CA LEU A 95 0.25 4.53 -0.24
C LEU A 95 0.27 3.48 -1.37
N PRO A 96 1.15 2.46 -1.32
CA PRO A 96 1.28 1.47 -2.39
C PRO A 96 -0.03 0.72 -2.65
N SER A 97 -0.29 0.36 -3.91
CA SER A 97 -1.39 -0.53 -4.28
C SER A 97 -0.96 -2.00 -4.25
N TYR A 98 -1.90 -2.91 -4.53
CA TYR A 98 -1.60 -4.32 -4.80
C TYR A 98 -0.56 -4.51 -5.90
N SER A 99 -0.65 -3.74 -6.99
CA SER A 99 0.31 -3.85 -8.09
C SER A 99 1.69 -3.34 -7.70
N ASP A 100 1.77 -2.30 -6.86
CA ASP A 100 3.05 -1.79 -6.37
C ASP A 100 3.72 -2.82 -5.43
N TRP A 101 2.95 -3.45 -4.55
CA TRP A 101 3.45 -4.56 -3.73
C TRP A 101 3.82 -5.79 -4.54
N LYS A 102 3.07 -6.12 -5.61
CA LYS A 102 3.40 -7.20 -6.54
C LYS A 102 4.70 -6.92 -7.30
N ALA A 103 4.97 -5.66 -7.64
CA ALA A 103 6.27 -5.26 -8.18
C ALA A 103 7.38 -5.42 -7.14
N ALA A 104 7.17 -4.97 -5.89
CA ALA A 104 8.15 -5.15 -4.80
C ALA A 104 8.44 -6.63 -4.49
N PHE A 105 7.42 -7.49 -4.54
CA PHE A 105 7.55 -8.93 -4.40
C PHE A 105 8.54 -9.53 -5.40
N GLY A 106 8.42 -9.17 -6.69
CA GLY A 106 9.34 -9.65 -7.73
C GLY A 106 10.71 -8.99 -7.66
N MET A 107 10.76 -7.68 -7.43
CA MET A 107 12.01 -6.92 -7.51
C MET A 107 12.91 -7.07 -6.28
N LEU A 108 12.33 -7.11 -5.08
CA LEU A 108 13.08 -7.18 -3.82
C LEU A 108 13.19 -8.62 -3.34
N GLY A 109 12.09 -9.37 -3.39
CA GLY A 109 12.01 -10.73 -2.88
C GLY A 109 12.35 -11.80 -3.92
N PHE A 110 12.64 -11.43 -5.17
CA PHE A 110 12.84 -12.36 -6.28
C PHE A 110 11.69 -13.38 -6.44
N GLY A 111 10.47 -12.98 -6.08
CA GLY A 111 9.29 -13.84 -6.24
C GLY A 111 8.79 -13.86 -7.69
N ASP A 112 8.16 -14.96 -8.09
CA ASP A 112 7.56 -15.09 -9.42
C ASP A 112 6.22 -14.33 -9.51
N THR A 113 6.28 -13.11 -10.04
CA THR A 113 5.08 -12.26 -10.18
C THR A 113 4.02 -12.86 -11.10
N SER A 114 4.36 -13.82 -11.98
CA SER A 114 3.40 -14.48 -12.87
C SER A 114 2.42 -15.39 -12.10
N GLN A 115 2.83 -15.87 -10.92
CA GLN A 115 2.02 -16.74 -10.06
C GLN A 115 1.02 -15.97 -9.19
N VAL A 116 1.29 -14.68 -8.93
CA VAL A 116 0.45 -13.85 -8.05
C VAL A 116 -0.84 -13.46 -8.77
N LYS A 117 -1.84 -14.35 -8.73
CA LYS A 117 -3.13 -14.18 -9.41
C LYS A 117 -4.30 -14.03 -8.45
N ASP A 118 -4.18 -14.58 -7.25
CA ASP A 118 -5.26 -14.71 -6.29
C ASP A 118 -4.94 -14.01 -4.97
N ALA A 119 -5.98 -13.44 -4.37
CA ALA A 119 -5.91 -13.01 -2.98
C ALA A 119 -6.12 -14.22 -2.06
N ASN A 120 -5.73 -14.06 -0.79
CA ASN A 120 -5.76 -15.10 0.25
C ASN A 120 -4.85 -16.31 -0.03
N GLN A 121 -3.91 -16.17 -0.97
CA GLN A 121 -2.88 -17.16 -1.27
C GLN A 121 -1.50 -16.65 -0.84
N ARG A 122 -0.66 -17.59 -0.39
CA ARG A 122 0.72 -17.33 0.03
C ARG A 122 1.65 -17.69 -1.13
N TYR A 123 2.47 -16.74 -1.55
CA TYR A 123 3.43 -16.95 -2.63
C TYR A 123 4.85 -16.87 -2.10
N SER A 124 5.70 -17.82 -2.50
CA SER A 124 7.09 -17.90 -2.06
C SER A 124 7.88 -16.66 -2.48
N TRP A 125 8.69 -16.13 -1.56
CA TRP A 125 9.64 -15.03 -1.82
C TRP A 125 10.79 -15.05 -0.81
N ASN A 126 11.80 -14.24 -1.04
CA ASN A 126 12.97 -14.13 -0.17
C ASN A 126 12.82 -13.04 0.91
N GLY A 127 11.75 -13.09 1.71
CA GLY A 127 11.45 -12.08 2.73
C GLY A 127 12.57 -11.86 3.75
N SER A 128 13.29 -12.91 4.13
CA SER A 128 14.46 -12.83 5.01
C SER A 128 15.60 -11.98 4.43
N ILE A 129 15.81 -12.02 3.11
CA ILE A 129 16.82 -11.20 2.42
C ILE A 129 16.34 -9.75 2.40
N VAL A 130 15.08 -9.52 2.04
CA VAL A 130 14.46 -8.19 2.03
C VAL A 130 14.56 -7.53 3.40
N ASP A 131 14.25 -8.26 4.47
CA ASP A 131 14.33 -7.76 5.85
C ASP A 131 15.76 -7.36 6.25
N LYS A 132 16.76 -8.16 5.87
CA LYS A 132 18.18 -7.84 6.09
C LYS A 132 18.56 -6.54 5.38
N LEU A 133 18.15 -6.35 4.12
CA LEU A 133 18.42 -5.13 3.36
C LEU A 133 17.79 -3.89 4.03
N PHE A 134 16.54 -3.99 4.49
CA PHE A 134 15.89 -2.89 5.23
C PHE A 134 16.63 -2.55 6.52
N LYS A 135 17.04 -3.56 7.29
CA LYS A 135 17.82 -3.35 8.54
C LYS A 135 19.19 -2.73 8.26
N GLN A 136 19.90 -3.17 7.22
CA GLN A 136 21.19 -2.60 6.80
C GLN A 136 21.07 -1.13 6.41
N ALA A 137 19.94 -0.73 5.80
CA ALA A 137 19.63 0.66 5.51
C ALA A 137 19.18 1.48 6.74
N GLY A 138 19.24 0.93 7.96
CA GLY A 138 18.77 1.57 9.19
C GLY A 138 17.25 1.59 9.36
N GLY A 139 16.52 0.73 8.64
CA GLY A 139 15.08 0.60 8.70
C GLY A 139 14.57 -0.46 9.68
N LYS A 140 13.25 -0.47 9.88
CA LYS A 140 12.50 -1.46 10.65
C LYS A 140 11.98 -2.56 9.76
N THR A 141 11.94 -3.76 10.34
CA THR A 141 11.41 -4.96 9.68
C THR A 141 10.06 -4.73 9.02
N ILE A 142 9.93 -5.23 7.79
CA ILE A 142 8.63 -5.26 7.10
C ILE A 142 7.85 -6.54 7.41
N LEU A 143 8.47 -7.56 8.01
CA LEU A 143 7.88 -8.90 8.13
C LEU A 143 6.79 -8.99 9.21
N ASN A 144 5.91 -9.99 9.04
CA ASN A 144 4.87 -10.43 9.99
C ASN A 144 3.91 -9.31 10.42
N LYS A 145 3.58 -8.44 9.47
CA LYS A 145 2.65 -7.31 9.64
C LYS A 145 1.69 -7.27 8.47
N HIS A 146 0.49 -6.74 8.70
CA HIS A 146 -0.40 -6.32 7.62
C HIS A 146 -0.16 -4.85 7.30
N TYR A 147 -0.03 -4.55 6.01
CA TYR A 147 0.08 -3.20 5.47
C TYR A 147 -1.14 -2.82 4.67
N TRP A 148 -1.67 -1.63 4.92
CA TRP A 148 -2.68 -1.03 4.07
C TRP A 148 -2.12 -0.83 2.67
N THR A 149 -2.99 -1.03 1.69
CA THR A 149 -2.75 -0.64 0.32
C THR A 149 -3.77 0.41 -0.12
N SER A 150 -3.50 1.10 -1.22
CA SER A 150 -4.46 1.98 -1.89
C SER A 150 -5.48 1.22 -2.75
N THR A 151 -5.40 -0.12 -2.81
CA THR A 151 -6.41 -0.95 -3.48
C THR A 151 -7.71 -0.94 -2.68
N GLU A 152 -8.75 -0.34 -3.23
CA GLU A 152 -10.10 -0.42 -2.64
C GLU A 152 -10.78 -1.71 -3.07
N TYR A 153 -11.45 -2.36 -2.12
CA TYR A 153 -12.23 -3.57 -2.34
C TYR A 153 -13.66 -3.37 -1.84
N GLN A 154 -14.59 -3.29 -2.79
CA GLN A 154 -16.00 -3.01 -2.51
C GLN A 154 -16.18 -1.77 -1.60
N THR A 155 -17.34 -1.67 -0.94
CA THR A 155 -17.73 -0.47 -0.19
C THR A 155 -17.16 -0.45 1.23
N THR A 156 -16.79 -1.59 1.80
CA THR A 156 -16.45 -1.73 3.22
C THR A 156 -15.01 -2.15 3.49
N GLU A 157 -14.26 -2.56 2.47
CA GLU A 157 -12.91 -3.13 2.64
C GLU A 157 -11.83 -2.44 1.79
N ALA A 158 -10.58 -2.64 2.19
CA ALA A 158 -9.42 -2.28 1.39
C ALA A 158 -8.39 -3.41 1.42
N GLY A 159 -7.58 -3.48 0.38
CA GLY A 159 -6.52 -4.46 0.27
C GLY A 159 -5.42 -4.21 1.29
N THR A 160 -4.86 -5.30 1.79
CA THR A 160 -3.68 -5.38 2.64
C THR A 160 -2.68 -6.38 2.09
N VAL A 161 -1.42 -6.22 2.46
CA VAL A 161 -0.35 -7.18 2.14
C VAL A 161 0.35 -7.61 3.41
N ASN A 162 0.68 -8.89 3.48
CA ASN A 162 1.38 -9.50 4.61
C ASN A 162 2.63 -10.24 4.12
N PRO A 163 3.82 -9.62 4.22
CA PRO A 163 5.10 -10.29 4.01
C PRO A 163 5.53 -11.11 5.25
N THR A 164 5.97 -12.35 5.06
CA THR A 164 6.65 -13.22 6.05
C THR A 164 8.08 -13.50 5.59
N ALA A 165 8.85 -14.27 6.36
CA ALA A 165 10.24 -14.59 6.05
C ALA A 165 10.42 -15.34 4.70
N ASP A 166 9.40 -16.07 4.27
CA ASP A 166 9.39 -17.07 3.21
C ASP A 166 8.20 -16.94 2.24
N GLY A 167 7.17 -16.14 2.56
CA GLY A 167 6.06 -15.87 1.65
C GLY A 167 5.44 -14.47 1.77
N MET A 168 4.74 -14.04 0.73
CA MET A 168 3.91 -12.84 0.75
C MET A 168 2.49 -13.18 0.30
N ALA A 169 1.50 -12.58 0.94
CA ALA A 169 0.10 -12.74 0.58
C ALA A 169 -0.63 -11.39 0.53
N TRP A 170 -1.69 -11.37 -0.29
CA TRP A 170 -2.60 -10.26 -0.48
C TRP A 170 -3.95 -10.62 0.14
N TYR A 171 -4.49 -9.77 1.01
CA TYR A 171 -5.72 -10.00 1.79
C TYR A 171 -6.59 -8.75 1.81
N SER A 172 -7.89 -8.83 2.06
CA SER A 172 -8.66 -7.63 2.42
C SER A 172 -8.72 -7.41 3.93
N GLN A 173 -9.13 -6.20 4.32
CA GLN A 173 -9.52 -5.88 5.68
C GLN A 173 -10.58 -4.78 5.67
N ILE A 174 -11.46 -4.78 6.68
CA ILE A 174 -12.49 -3.76 6.89
C ILE A 174 -11.84 -2.39 7.07
N LYS A 175 -12.35 -1.41 6.32
CA LYS A 175 -11.92 0.00 6.38
C LYS A 175 -11.97 0.48 7.82
N GLY A 176 -10.85 1.03 8.31
CA GLY A 176 -10.72 1.51 9.68
C GLY A 176 -10.16 0.52 10.69
N ALA A 177 -9.90 -0.73 10.30
CA ALA A 177 -9.13 -1.65 11.12
C ALA A 177 -7.72 -1.12 11.41
N ARG A 178 -7.13 -1.58 12.52
CA ARG A 178 -5.75 -1.27 12.88
C ARG A 178 -4.81 -2.08 12.00
N THR A 179 -4.06 -1.39 11.15
CA THR A 179 -3.09 -1.96 10.21
C THR A 179 -1.98 -0.94 9.94
N HIS A 180 -0.84 -1.39 9.44
CA HIS A 180 0.36 -0.56 9.26
C HIS A 180 0.33 0.20 7.93
N VAL A 181 1.05 1.31 7.86
CA VAL A 181 1.32 2.01 6.61
C VAL A 181 2.81 1.95 6.33
N ARG A 182 3.16 1.46 5.15
CA ARG A 182 4.53 1.43 4.62
C ARG A 182 4.56 2.25 3.32
N PRO A 183 4.94 3.53 3.38
CA PRO A 183 4.99 4.39 2.21
C PRO A 183 5.96 3.87 1.15
N PHE A 184 5.60 4.00 -0.13
CA PHE A 184 6.51 3.81 -1.26
C PHE A 184 6.84 5.18 -1.84
N ILE A 185 7.93 5.28 -2.59
CA ILE A 185 8.36 6.55 -3.17
C ILE A 185 8.39 6.52 -4.68
N LYS A 186 8.08 7.66 -5.28
CA LYS A 186 8.33 7.95 -6.70
C LYS A 186 9.24 9.16 -6.79
N PHE A 187 10.38 8.96 -7.43
CA PHE A 187 11.38 9.97 -7.77
C PHE A 187 11.20 10.47 -9.20
#